data_AF-A0A961V8L0-F1
#
_entry.id   AF-A0A961V8L0-F1
#
_cell.length_a   1.000
_cell.length_b   1.000
_cell.length_c   1.000
_cell.angle_alpha   90.00
_cell.angle_beta   90.00
_cell.angle_gamma   90.00
#
_symmetry.space_group_name_H-M   'P 1'
#
loop_
_entity.id
_entity.type
_entity.pdbx_description
1 polymer ?
#
loop_
_entity_poly.entity_id
_entity_poly.type
_entity_poly.pdbx_seq_one_letter_code
_entity_poly.pdbx_strand_id
1 'polypeptide(L)'
;DRIVKQFLRDAGETVSGSRHQPAVHVEPARFTTLTRKAVTAGEAEIAANPRARSAKLRAGRRTGAAARPAGDAVWRLARPAGLADRLDHLEAHP
;
A
#
# COMPACT_ATOMS: atom_id res chain seq x y z
N ASP A 1 2.60 6.77 -7.43
CA ASP A 1 3.30 5.46 -7.44
C ASP A 1 3.68 4.96 -6.04
N ARG A 2 4.57 5.65 -5.29
CA ARG A 2 5.07 5.16 -3.99
C ARG A 2 3.96 4.78 -3.00
N ILE A 3 2.95 5.62 -2.83
CA ILE A 3 1.79 5.36 -1.96
C ILE A 3 1.05 4.09 -2.39
N VAL A 4 0.79 3.93 -3.70
CA VAL A 4 0.11 2.73 -4.24
C VAL A 4 0.95 1.48 -4.04
N LYS A 5 2.27 1.56 -4.26
CA LYS A 5 3.20 0.46 -4.00
C LYS A 5 3.15 0.03 -2.53
N GLN A 6 3.18 0.99 -1.61
CA GLN A 6 3.14 0.72 -0.17
C GLN A 6 1.80 0.11 0.22
N PHE A 7 0.69 0.68 -0.25
CA PHE A 7 -0.65 0.14 -0.02
C PHE A 7 -0.78 -1.33 -0.47
N LEU A 8 -0.40 -1.64 -1.71
CA LEU A 8 -0.53 -3.01 -2.25
C LEU A 8 0.40 -4.01 -1.55
N ARG A 9 1.57 -3.54 -1.09
CA ARG A 9 2.47 -4.35 -0.25
C ARG A 9 1.81 -4.65 1.09
N ASP A 10 1.40 -3.63 1.82
CA ASP A 10 0.85 -3.78 3.18
C ASP A 10 -0.47 -4.55 3.19
N ALA A 11 -1.27 -4.41 2.13
CA ALA A 11 -2.54 -5.10 2.00
C ALA A 11 -2.43 -6.51 1.39
N GLY A 12 -1.26 -6.90 0.88
CA GLY A 12 -1.05 -8.16 0.15
C GLY A 12 0.03 -9.09 0.67
N GLU A 13 1.03 -8.60 1.40
CA GLU A 13 2.00 -9.44 2.11
C GLU A 13 1.41 -9.83 3.46
N THR A 14 0.90 -11.06 3.54
CA THR A 14 0.95 -11.80 4.79
C THR A 14 2.41 -12.15 5.02
N VAL A 15 3.12 -11.27 5.73
CA VAL A 15 4.46 -11.59 6.22
C VAL A 15 4.25 -12.74 7.20
N SER A 16 4.39 -13.97 6.69
CA SER A 16 4.64 -15.13 7.53
C SER A 16 5.86 -14.76 8.35
N GLY A 17 5.67 -14.59 9.66
CA GLY A 17 6.74 -14.28 10.60
C GLY A 17 7.93 -15.22 10.37
N SER A 18 9.13 -14.71 10.64
CA SER A 18 10.37 -15.49 10.60
C SER A 18 10.16 -16.87 11.25
N ARG A 19 10.77 -17.93 10.68
CA ARG A 19 10.74 -19.29 11.24
C ARG A 19 11.30 -19.37 12.67
N HIS A 20 11.95 -18.30 13.13
CA HIS A 20 12.55 -18.14 14.45
C HIS A 20 11.82 -17.14 15.34
N GLN A 21 10.69 -16.57 14.90
CA GLN A 21 9.84 -15.72 15.72
C GLN A 21 8.57 -16.48 16.14
N PRO A 22 8.07 -16.23 17.37
CA PRO A 22 6.79 -16.78 17.80
C PRO A 22 5.70 -16.40 16.79
N ALA A 23 4.71 -17.29 16.62
CA ALA A 23 3.65 -17.13 15.64
C ALA A 23 2.95 -15.78 15.80
N VAL A 24 3.29 -14.82 14.93
CA VAL A 24 2.60 -13.54 14.84
C VAL A 24 1.26 -13.82 14.19
N HIS A 25 0.18 -13.29 14.76
CA HIS A 25 -1.16 -13.42 14.20
C HIS A 25 -1.15 -12.82 12.78
N VAL A 26 -1.20 -13.68 11.77
CA VAL A 26 -1.07 -13.28 10.38
C VAL A 26 -2.43 -12.78 9.90
N GLU A 27 -2.58 -11.47 9.72
CA GLU A 27 -3.81 -10.87 9.20
C GLU A 27 -4.03 -11.31 7.75
N PRO A 28 -5.21 -11.81 7.35
CA PRO A 28 -5.41 -12.38 6.01
C PRO A 28 -5.14 -11.33 4.92
N ALA A 29 -4.37 -11.72 3.90
CA ALA A 29 -4.05 -10.85 2.78
C ALA A 29 -5.33 -10.44 2.05
N ARG A 30 -5.54 -9.13 1.87
CA ARG A 30 -6.73 -8.54 1.24
C ARG A 30 -6.55 -8.35 -0.26
N PHE A 31 -5.31 -8.30 -0.74
CA PHE A 31 -4.98 -8.21 -2.15
C PHE A 31 -3.92 -9.22 -2.55
N THR A 32 -4.05 -9.79 -3.75
CA THR A 32 -2.97 -10.48 -4.44
C THR A 32 -2.35 -9.52 -5.44
N THR A 33 -1.04 -9.28 -5.36
CA THR A 33 -0.34 -8.41 -6.32
C THR A 33 -0.30 -9.09 -7.69
N LEU A 34 -0.85 -8.43 -8.71
CA LEU A 34 -0.84 -8.93 -10.09
C LEU A 34 0.44 -8.50 -10.84
N THR A 35 0.94 -7.30 -10.53
CA THR A 35 2.13 -6.73 -11.18
C THR A 35 3.23 -6.51 -10.15
N ARG A 36 4.28 -7.34 -10.15
CA ARG A 36 5.44 -7.18 -9.23
C ARG A 36 6.19 -5.86 -9.46
N LYS A 37 6.36 -5.47 -10.72
CA LYS A 37 6.95 -4.18 -11.13
C LYS A 37 5.85 -3.28 -11.69
N ALA A 38 6.07 -1.97 -11.68
CA ALA A 38 5.19 -1.05 -12.39
C ALA A 38 5.19 -1.39 -13.89
N VAL A 39 4.02 -1.43 -14.51
CA VAL A 39 3.90 -1.51 -15.97
C VAL A 39 3.96 -0.09 -16.51
N THR A 40 4.82 0.13 -17.51
CA THR A 40 5.04 1.42 -18.17
C THR A 40 4.44 1.38 -19.57
N ALA A 41 4.13 2.56 -20.11
CA ALA A 41 3.69 2.70 -21.50
C ALA A 41 4.79 2.22 -22.47
N GLY A 42 4.37 1.63 -23.60
CA GLY A 42 5.27 1.26 -24.68
C GLY A 42 5.60 2.45 -25.60
N GLU A 43 6.61 2.32 -26.45
CA GLU A 43 7.08 3.39 -27.35
C GLU A 43 5.96 3.95 -28.25
N ALA A 44 5.15 3.07 -28.86
CA ALA A 44 4.04 3.49 -29.71
C ALA A 44 2.98 4.30 -28.94
N GLU A 45 2.70 3.92 -27.70
CA GLU A 45 1.76 4.64 -26.82
C GLU A 45 2.32 5.99 -26.39
N ILE A 46 3.63 6.06 -26.09
CA ILE A 46 4.31 7.31 -25.74
C ILE A 46 4.33 8.27 -26.93
N ALA A 47 4.55 7.77 -28.15
CA ALA A 47 4.52 8.55 -29.37
C ALA A 47 3.12 9.12 -29.65
N ALA A 48 2.07 8.32 -29.49
CA ALA A 48 0.68 8.76 -29.64
C ALA A 48 0.23 9.67 -28.49
N ASN A 49 0.79 9.51 -27.29
CA ASN A 49 0.38 10.20 -26.09
C ASN A 49 1.59 10.55 -25.18
N PRO A 50 2.26 11.70 -25.38
CA PRO A 50 3.49 12.03 -24.65
C PRO A 50 3.37 12.05 -23.11
N ARG A 51 2.17 12.36 -22.59
CA ARG A 51 1.88 12.30 -21.13
C ARG A 51 1.95 10.88 -20.55
N ALA A 52 1.91 9.84 -21.39
CA ALA A 52 2.03 8.44 -20.96
C ALA A 52 3.45 8.07 -20.52
N ARG A 53 4.48 8.84 -20.89
CA ARG A 53 5.89 8.58 -20.55
C ARG A 53 6.14 8.41 -19.04
N SER A 54 5.36 9.09 -18.20
CA SER A 54 5.49 9.03 -16.74
C SER A 54 4.46 8.12 -16.05
N ALA A 55 3.55 7.50 -16.81
CA ALA A 55 2.51 6.63 -16.28
C ALA A 55 3.13 5.35 -15.69
N LYS A 56 2.66 4.98 -14.49
CA LYS A 56 3.09 3.78 -13.76
C LYS A 56 1.86 3.03 -13.29
N LEU A 57 1.53 1.94 -13.97
CA LEU A 57 0.42 1.07 -13.60
C LEU A 57 0.86 0.08 -12.51
N ARG A 58 0.04 -0.05 -11.46
CA ARG A 58 0.17 -1.04 -10.39
C ARG A 58 -1.18 -1.71 -10.20
N ALA A 59 -1.24 -3.03 -10.21
CA ALA A 59 -2.49 -3.78 -10.08
C ALA A 59 -2.44 -4.82 -8.95
N GLY A 60 -3.56 -4.93 -8.24
CA GLY A 60 -3.81 -5.95 -7.23
C GLY A 60 -5.25 -6.44 -7.31
N ARG A 61 -5.46 -7.74 -7.13
CA ARG A 61 -6.79 -8.38 -7.11
C ARG A 61 -7.27 -8.52 -5.67
N ARG A 62 -8.50 -8.10 -5.36
CA ARG A 62 -9.10 -8.35 -4.04
C ARG A 62 -9.22 -9.86 -3.77
N THR A 63 -8.94 -10.27 -2.55
CA THR A 63 -9.21 -11.61 -2.06
C THR A 63 -10.60 -11.65 -1.39
N GLY A 64 -10.99 -12.81 -0.85
CA GLY A 64 -12.20 -12.94 -0.03
C GLY A 64 -12.07 -12.39 1.39
N ALA A 65 -10.90 -11.85 1.78
CA ALA A 65 -10.72 -11.29 3.11
C ALA A 65 -11.55 -10.01 3.30
N ALA A 66 -12.10 -9.82 4.50
CA ALA A 66 -12.90 -8.65 4.82
C ALA A 66 -12.11 -7.34 4.59
N ALA A 67 -12.82 -6.30 4.14
CA ALA A 67 -12.26 -4.97 4.04
C ALA A 67 -11.77 -4.49 5.40
N ARG A 68 -10.71 -3.67 5.42
CA ARG A 68 -10.30 -3.00 6.65
C ARG A 68 -11.46 -2.09 7.10
N PRO A 69 -11.80 -2.04 8.40
CA PRO A 69 -12.77 -1.07 8.89
C PRO A 69 -12.39 0.34 8.44
N ALA A 70 -13.38 1.17 8.13
CA ALA A 70 -13.16 2.55 7.76
C ALA A 70 -12.50 3.28 8.95
N GLY A 71 -11.36 3.91 8.68
CA GLY A 71 -10.53 4.65 9.65
C GLY A 71 -9.27 5.18 8.96
N ASP A 72 -8.43 5.93 9.68
CA ASP A 72 -7.22 6.69 9.26
C ASP A 72 -6.10 5.93 8.49
N ALA A 73 -6.40 4.74 7.97
CA ALA A 73 -5.49 3.91 7.19
C ALA A 73 -4.94 4.58 5.92
N VAL A 74 -5.69 5.51 5.30
CA VAL A 74 -5.21 6.24 4.11
C VAL A 74 -4.16 7.29 4.49
N TRP A 75 -4.30 7.94 5.64
CA TRP A 75 -3.38 8.99 6.10
C TRP A 75 -2.05 8.45 6.64
N ARG A 76 -2.04 7.25 7.23
CA ARG A 76 -0.80 6.61 7.72
C ARG A 76 0.22 6.33 6.63
N LEU A 77 -0.21 6.08 5.39
CA LEU A 77 0.67 5.87 4.23
C LEU A 77 1.32 7.17 3.72
N ALA A 78 0.85 8.32 4.21
CA ALA A 78 1.37 9.65 3.88
C ALA A 78 2.17 10.29 5.04
N ARG A 79 2.38 9.61 6.18
CA ARG A 79 3.18 10.14 7.30
C ARG A 79 4.68 10.12 6.93
N PRO A 80 5.34 11.26 6.70
CA PRO A 80 6.80 11.28 6.63
C PRO A 80 7.37 10.94 8.02
N ALA A 81 8.54 10.29 8.04
CA ALA A 81 9.27 10.08 9.30
C ALA A 81 9.57 11.44 9.94
N GLY A 82 9.10 11.67 11.19
CA GLY A 82 9.42 12.87 11.98
C GLY A 82 8.25 13.70 12.53
N LEU A 83 6.98 13.32 12.29
CA LEU A 83 5.79 14.04 12.81
C LEU A 83 5.00 13.20 13.84
N ALA A 84 5.69 12.58 14.80
CA ALA A 84 5.04 11.78 15.83
C ALA A 84 4.60 12.61 17.05
N ASP A 85 5.34 13.64 17.45
CA ASP A 85 5.25 14.14 18.83
C ASP A 85 4.21 15.24 19.11
N ARG A 86 3.37 15.66 18.16
CA ARG A 86 2.53 16.86 18.36
C ARG A 86 1.02 16.69 18.31
N LEU A 87 0.49 15.52 17.97
CA LEU A 87 -0.97 15.33 17.84
C LEU A 87 -1.57 14.38 18.88
N ASP A 88 -0.76 13.55 19.55
CA ASP A 88 -1.25 12.70 20.66
C ASP A 88 -1.71 13.54 21.88
N HIS A 89 -1.38 14.83 21.92
CA HIS A 89 -1.81 15.76 22.98
C HIS A 89 -3.14 16.47 22.71
N LEU A 90 -3.80 16.27 21.55
CA LEU A 90 -5.07 16.95 21.23
C LEU A 90 -6.33 16.08 21.36
N GLU A 91 -6.19 14.77 21.59
CA GLU A 91 -7.35 13.87 21.82
C GLU A 91 -7.60 13.53 23.29
N ALA A 92 -6.79 14.09 24.21
CA ALA A 92 -6.91 13.81 25.64
C ALA A 92 -7.36 15.01 26.46
N HIS A 93 -8.55 15.57 26.20
CA HIS A 93 -9.31 16.28 27.22
C HIS A 93 -10.81 15.94 27.14
N PRO A 94 -11.46 15.67 28.29
CA PRO A 94 -12.80 15.11 28.40
C PRO A 94 -13.92 16.06 27.97
#